data_AF-A0A7S2GR28-F1
#
_entry.id   AF-A0A7S2GR28-F1
#
_cell.length_a   1.000
_cell.length_b   1.000
_cell.length_c   1.000
_cell.angle_alpha   90.00
_cell.angle_beta   90.00
_cell.angle_gamma   90.00
#
_symmetry.space_group_name_H-M   'P 1'
#
loop_
_entity.id
_entity.type
_entity.pdbx_description
1 polymer ?
#
loop_
_entity_poly.entity_id
_entity_poly.type
_entity_poly.pdbx_seq_one_letter_code
_entity_poly.pdbx_strand_id
1 'polypeptide(L)'
;EAEAAAIREAEERALEEELAIKAEQDREQQRIAARERIEQREAARLRKARQREEEVRRQAELKEKAELEKAAAVAATRTVSVECLCGGLLMVAPTELQTLQRYVPDYANKSAEELAEMLPKLHMGAWLQGSGHLFKR
;
A
#
# COMPACT_ATOMS: atom_id res chain seq x y z
N GLU A 1 -0.08 -79.83 32.46
CA GLU A 1 -1.23 -79.16 31.80
C GLU A 1 -1.50 -77.77 32.36
N ALA A 2 -1.62 -77.58 33.69
CA ALA A 2 -1.85 -76.26 34.30
C ALA A 2 -0.75 -75.21 33.99
N GLU A 3 0.53 -75.61 33.97
CA GLU A 3 1.65 -74.71 33.67
C GLU A 3 1.65 -74.21 32.22
N ALA A 4 1.29 -75.08 31.27
CA ALA A 4 1.18 -74.71 29.85
C ALA A 4 -0.06 -73.84 29.55
N ALA A 5 -1.06 -73.84 30.42
CA ALA A 5 -2.21 -72.93 30.33
C ALA A 5 -1.86 -71.54 30.90
N ALA A 6 -1.13 -71.49 32.01
CA ALA A 6 -0.67 -70.24 32.62
C ALA A 6 0.29 -69.45 31.70
N ILE A 7 1.18 -70.14 30.98
CA ILE A 7 2.08 -69.51 30.01
C ILE A 7 1.29 -68.89 28.84
N ARG A 8 0.31 -69.62 28.28
CA ARG A 8 -0.53 -69.11 27.19
C ARG A 8 -1.35 -67.90 27.60
N GLU A 9 -1.92 -67.91 28.80
CA GLU A 9 -2.69 -66.77 29.32
C GLU A 9 -1.80 -65.54 29.54
N ALA A 10 -0.55 -65.73 29.98
CA ALA A 10 0.40 -64.63 30.11
C ALA A 10 0.84 -64.04 28.76
N GLU A 11 1.04 -64.90 27.74
CA GLU A 11 1.35 -64.47 26.38
C GLU A 11 0.17 -63.70 25.73
N GLU A 12 -1.07 -64.17 25.94
CA GLU A 12 -2.27 -63.51 25.42
C GLU A 12 -2.45 -62.12 26.04
N ARG A 13 -2.27 -61.99 27.36
CA ARG A 13 -2.31 -60.68 28.04
C ARG A 13 -1.21 -59.74 27.58
N ALA A 14 0.01 -60.24 27.39
CA ALA A 14 1.11 -59.43 26.88
C ALA A 14 0.83 -58.89 25.46
N LEU A 15 0.23 -59.72 24.61
CA LEU A 15 -0.19 -59.32 23.27
C LEU A 15 -1.34 -58.30 23.30
N GLU A 16 -2.32 -58.47 24.19
CA GLU A 16 -3.41 -57.50 24.38
C GLU A 16 -2.90 -56.13 24.87
N GLU A 17 -1.95 -56.12 25.80
CA GLU A 17 -1.32 -54.89 26.28
C GLU A 17 -0.52 -54.19 25.17
N GLU A 18 0.25 -54.93 24.36
CA GLU A 18 1.00 -54.37 23.23
C GLU A 18 0.05 -53.77 22.16
N LEU A 19 -1.05 -54.46 21.86
CA LEU A 19 -2.08 -53.97 20.95
C LEU A 19 -2.78 -52.71 21.49
N ALA A 20 -3.04 -52.66 22.80
CA ALA A 20 -3.63 -51.48 23.45
C ALA A 20 -2.69 -50.26 23.36
N ILE A 21 -1.40 -50.44 23.66
CA ILE A 21 -0.38 -49.39 23.55
C ILE A 21 -0.27 -48.89 22.10
N LYS A 22 -0.24 -49.80 21.13
CA LYS A 22 -0.16 -49.43 19.71
C LYS A 22 -1.40 -48.66 19.25
N ALA A 23 -2.59 -49.07 19.68
CA ALA A 23 -3.83 -48.37 19.35
C ALA A 23 -3.89 -46.95 19.95
N GLU A 24 -3.29 -46.75 21.13
CA GLU A 24 -3.17 -45.42 21.75
C GLU A 24 -2.17 -44.54 20.99
N GLN A 25 -1.01 -45.08 20.61
CA GLN A 25 -0.01 -44.39 19.79
C GLN A 25 -0.59 -43.99 18.43
N ASP A 26 -1.34 -44.87 17.76
CA ASP A 26 -1.99 -44.56 16.48
C ASP A 26 -3.00 -43.41 16.62
N ARG A 27 -3.78 -43.37 17.72
CA ARG A 27 -4.70 -42.26 18.01
C ARG A 27 -3.96 -40.95 18.26
N GLU A 28 -2.84 -41.01 18.96
CA GLU A 28 -2.01 -39.84 19.22
C GLU A 28 -1.38 -39.29 17.93
N GLN A 29 -0.81 -40.16 17.09
CA GLN A 29 -0.29 -39.80 15.78
C GLN A 29 -1.36 -39.16 14.88
N GLN A 30 -2.58 -39.71 14.87
CA GLN A 30 -3.70 -39.12 14.13
C GLN A 30 -4.06 -37.72 14.63
N ARG A 31 -4.02 -37.49 15.95
CA ARG A 31 -4.27 -36.15 16.54
C ARG A 31 -3.19 -35.16 16.15
N ILE A 32 -1.92 -35.55 16.18
CA ILE A 32 -0.79 -34.71 15.77
C ILE A 32 -0.92 -34.36 14.28
N ALA A 33 -1.12 -35.35 13.41
CA ALA A 33 -1.30 -35.12 11.97
C ALA A 33 -2.52 -34.23 11.65
N ALA A 34 -3.60 -34.34 12.42
CA ALA A 34 -4.76 -33.47 12.28
C ALA A 34 -4.44 -32.00 12.64
N ARG A 35 -3.68 -31.76 13.72
CA ARG A 35 -3.23 -30.42 14.11
C ARG A 35 -2.30 -29.80 13.07
N GLU A 36 -1.31 -30.54 12.60
CA GLU A 36 -0.38 -30.05 11.56
C GLU A 36 -1.12 -29.64 10.28
N ARG A 37 -2.16 -30.40 9.88
CA ARG A 37 -2.99 -30.03 8.73
C ARG A 37 -3.76 -28.73 8.93
N ILE A 38 -4.21 -28.45 10.15
CA ILE A 38 -4.91 -27.20 10.48
C ILE A 38 -3.91 -26.04 10.43
N GLU A 39 -2.76 -26.18 11.08
CA GLU A 39 -1.70 -25.16 11.09
C GLU A 39 -1.22 -24.83 9.68
N GLN A 40 -1.01 -25.85 8.82
CA GLN A 40 -0.64 -25.63 7.42
C GLN A 40 -1.72 -24.88 6.64
N ARG A 41 -3.01 -25.19 6.87
CA ARG A 41 -4.12 -24.48 6.21
C ARG A 41 -4.20 -23.02 6.66
N GLU A 42 -4.00 -22.75 7.94
CA GLU A 42 -3.97 -21.40 8.49
C GLU A 42 -2.78 -20.60 7.95
N ALA A 43 -1.58 -21.18 7.95
CA ALA A 43 -0.40 -20.57 7.37
C ALA A 43 -0.58 -20.25 5.87
N ALA A 44 -1.18 -21.16 5.10
CA ALA A 44 -1.48 -20.93 3.68
C ALA A 44 -2.50 -19.80 3.47
N ARG A 45 -3.54 -19.71 4.32
CA ARG A 45 -4.52 -18.62 4.28
C ARG A 45 -3.88 -17.28 4.60
N LEU A 46 -3.05 -17.22 5.65
CA LEU A 46 -2.32 -16.02 6.04
C LEU A 46 -1.37 -15.54 4.95
N ARG A 47 -0.63 -16.45 4.31
CA ARG A 47 0.25 -16.11 3.19
C ARG A 47 -0.53 -15.51 2.02
N LYS A 48 -1.66 -16.11 1.65
CA LYS A 48 -2.53 -15.59 0.57
C LYS A 48 -3.12 -14.22 0.92
N ALA A 49 -3.51 -13.99 2.18
CA ALA A 49 -4.01 -12.70 2.63
C ALA A 49 -2.95 -11.61 2.49
N ARG A 50 -1.73 -11.86 2.98
CA ARG A 50 -0.59 -10.93 2.85
C ARG A 50 -0.25 -10.61 1.40
N GLN A 51 -0.24 -11.62 0.54
CA GLN A 51 0.00 -11.43 -0.90
C GLN A 51 -1.04 -10.51 -1.55
N ARG A 52 -2.32 -10.65 -1.18
CA ARG A 52 -3.38 -9.77 -1.69
C ARG A 52 -3.24 -8.34 -1.18
N GLU A 53 -2.92 -8.15 0.10
CA GLU A 53 -2.67 -6.82 0.65
C GLU A 53 -1.49 -6.13 -0.04
N GLU A 54 -0.40 -6.85 -0.26
CA GLU A 54 0.78 -6.33 -0.96
C GLU A 54 0.47 -6.00 -2.42
N GLU A 55 -0.29 -6.84 -3.12
CA GLU A 55 -0.71 -6.60 -4.50
C GLU A 55 -1.62 -5.36 -4.60
N VAL A 56 -2.60 -5.22 -3.70
CA VAL A 56 -3.50 -4.05 -3.67
C VAL A 56 -2.69 -2.78 -3.39
N ARG A 57 -1.77 -2.82 -2.44
CA ARG A 57 -0.88 -1.68 -2.15
C ARG A 57 -0.04 -1.32 -3.36
N ARG A 58 0.58 -2.30 -4.02
CA ARG A 58 1.39 -2.07 -5.22
C ARG A 58 0.56 -1.46 -6.36
N GLN A 59 -0.67 -1.93 -6.55
CA GLN A 59 -1.58 -1.34 -7.55
C GLN A 59 -1.97 0.09 -7.20
N ALA A 60 -2.19 0.41 -5.92
CA ALA A 60 -2.47 1.78 -5.47
C ALA A 60 -1.27 2.71 -5.74
N GLU A 61 -0.06 2.29 -5.38
CA GLU A 61 1.17 3.05 -5.64
C GLU A 61 1.40 3.30 -7.14
N LEU A 62 1.12 2.31 -8.00
CA LEU A 62 1.22 2.47 -9.45
C LEU A 62 0.17 3.44 -10.00
N LYS A 63 -1.05 3.39 -9.50
CA LYS A 63 -2.13 4.31 -9.90
C LYS A 63 -1.82 5.74 -9.48
N GLU A 64 -1.36 5.94 -8.25
CA GLU A 64 -0.95 7.26 -7.75
C GLU A 64 0.17 7.86 -8.60
N LYS A 65 1.23 7.08 -8.89
CA LYS A 65 2.31 7.53 -9.78
C LYS A 65 1.79 7.89 -11.18
N ALA A 66 0.92 7.06 -11.75
CA ALA A 66 0.34 7.33 -13.06
C ALA A 66 -0.57 8.58 -13.07
N GLU A 67 -1.30 8.85 -11.98
CA GLU A 67 -2.11 10.07 -11.84
C GLU A 67 -1.23 11.30 -11.69
N LEU A 68 -0.14 11.22 -10.92
CA LEU A 68 0.85 12.29 -10.80
C LEU A 68 1.53 12.59 -12.14
N GLU A 69 1.93 11.56 -12.89
CA GLU A 69 2.52 11.71 -14.23
C GLU A 69 1.52 12.33 -15.21
N LYS A 70 0.25 11.90 -15.19
CA LYS A 70 -0.81 12.52 -16.00
C LYS A 70 -1.04 13.97 -15.62
N ALA A 71 -1.07 14.29 -14.33
CA ALA A 71 -1.21 15.65 -13.85
C ALA A 71 -0.02 16.52 -14.29
N ALA A 72 1.21 16.00 -14.20
CA ALA A 72 2.41 16.67 -14.69
C ALA A 72 2.40 16.88 -16.21
N ALA A 73 1.96 15.89 -16.98
CA ALA A 73 1.83 16.00 -18.45
C ALA A 73 0.74 17.01 -18.86
N VAL A 74 -0.40 17.03 -18.15
CA VAL A 74 -1.46 18.03 -18.35
C VAL A 74 -0.98 19.43 -17.95
N ALA A 75 -0.19 19.55 -16.88
CA ALA A 75 0.43 20.81 -16.49
C ALA A 75 1.41 21.30 -17.58
N ALA A 76 2.30 20.42 -18.07
CA ALA A 76 3.28 20.75 -19.11
C ALA A 76 2.63 21.13 -20.46
N THR A 77 1.51 20.52 -20.83
CA THR A 77 0.77 20.87 -22.06
C THR A 77 -0.04 22.16 -21.94
N ARG A 78 -0.31 22.62 -20.71
CA ARG A 78 -1.02 23.87 -20.44
C ARG A 78 -0.08 25.02 -20.08
N THR A 79 1.21 24.78 -19.82
CA THR A 79 2.13 25.87 -19.48
C THR A 79 2.44 26.76 -20.68
N VAL A 80 2.44 28.06 -20.45
CA VAL A 80 2.82 29.11 -21.40
C VAL A 80 4.20 29.63 -21.00
N SER A 81 5.07 29.85 -21.97
CA SER A 81 6.37 30.47 -21.75
C SER A 81 6.24 31.99 -21.66
N VAL A 82 6.72 32.58 -20.57
CA VAL A 82 6.86 34.02 -20.39
C VAL A 82 8.31 34.40 -20.63
N GLU A 83 8.54 35.25 -21.63
CA GLU A 83 9.84 35.89 -21.84
C GLU A 83 10.03 37.00 -20.81
N CYS A 84 11.15 36.94 -20.10
CA CYS A 84 11.59 37.95 -19.18
C CYS A 84 12.60 38.90 -19.85
N LEU A 85 12.64 40.16 -19.44
CA LEU A 85 13.69 41.11 -19.82
C LEU A 85 15.14 40.62 -19.58
N CYS A 86 15.38 39.69 -18.65
CA CYS A 86 16.71 39.10 -18.45
C CYS A 86 17.11 38.11 -19.55
N GLY A 87 16.24 37.86 -20.54
CA GLY A 87 16.43 36.86 -21.60
C GLY A 87 16.10 35.43 -21.17
N GLY A 88 15.64 35.23 -19.93
CA GLY A 88 15.19 33.94 -19.42
C GLY A 88 13.74 33.62 -19.81
N LEU A 89 13.45 32.34 -19.97
CA LEU A 89 12.10 31.82 -20.20
C LEU A 89 11.55 31.19 -18.92
N LEU A 90 10.41 31.67 -18.45
CA LEU A 90 9.69 31.06 -17.33
C LEU A 90 8.46 30.30 -17.85
N MET A 91 8.35 29.02 -17.49
CA MET A 91 7.17 28.21 -17.82
C MET A 91 6.14 28.32 -16.71
N VAL A 92 4.96 28.85 -17.01
CA VAL A 92 3.87 29.07 -16.04
C VAL A 92 2.56 28.50 -16.56
N ALA A 93 1.69 27.99 -15.67
CA ALA A 93 0.34 27.60 -16.05
C ALA A 93 -0.49 28.82 -16.51
N PRO A 94 -1.58 28.67 -17.28
CA PRO A 94 -2.37 29.81 -17.76
C PRO A 94 -3.03 30.58 -16.62
N THR A 95 -3.36 29.88 -15.53
CA THR A 95 -3.88 30.48 -14.29
C THR A 95 -2.83 31.32 -13.57
N GLU A 96 -1.57 30.88 -13.59
CA GLU A 96 -0.43 31.63 -13.06
C GLU A 96 -0.17 32.87 -13.91
N LEU A 97 -0.26 32.76 -15.24
CA LEU A 97 -0.16 33.91 -16.14
C LEU A 97 -1.25 34.95 -15.87
N GLN A 98 -2.51 34.54 -15.69
CA GLN A 98 -3.60 35.45 -15.31
C GLN A 98 -3.35 36.12 -13.94
N THR A 99 -2.79 35.37 -12.99
CA THR A 99 -2.43 35.89 -11.66
C THR A 99 -1.33 36.94 -11.77
N LEU A 100 -0.30 36.70 -12.58
CA LEU A 100 0.76 37.67 -12.86
C LEU A 100 0.20 38.93 -13.53
N GLN A 101 -0.62 38.79 -14.57
CA GLN A 101 -1.26 39.92 -15.25
C GLN A 101 -2.13 40.77 -14.31
N ARG A 102 -2.78 40.14 -13.32
CA ARG A 102 -3.71 40.82 -12.41
C ARG A 102 -3.03 41.50 -11.23
N TYR A 103 -1.99 40.87 -10.65
CA TYR A 103 -1.42 41.31 -9.37
C TYR A 103 0.01 41.83 -9.46
N VAL A 104 0.71 41.60 -10.58
CA VAL A 104 2.07 42.08 -10.80
C VAL A 104 2.08 42.95 -12.06
N PRO A 105 1.82 44.27 -11.93
CA PRO A 105 2.06 45.20 -13.02
C PRO A 105 3.51 45.06 -13.47
N ASP A 106 3.72 45.10 -14.78
CA ASP A 106 5.05 45.00 -15.42
C ASP A 106 5.82 43.71 -15.09
N TYR A 107 5.13 42.58 -14.92
CA TYR A 107 5.77 41.29 -14.66
C TYR A 107 6.84 40.90 -15.69
N ALA A 108 6.73 41.35 -16.95
CA ALA A 108 7.73 41.13 -18.00
C ALA A 108 9.10 41.74 -17.67
N ASN A 109 9.13 42.76 -16.80
CA ASN A 109 10.35 43.47 -16.41
C ASN A 109 11.14 42.80 -15.27
N LYS A 110 10.60 41.72 -14.69
CA LYS A 110 11.17 41.02 -13.53
C LYS A 110 11.80 39.71 -13.94
N SER A 111 12.89 39.30 -13.28
CA SER A 111 13.63 38.07 -13.62
C SER A 111 12.75 36.83 -13.49
N ALA A 112 13.08 35.76 -14.23
CA ALA A 112 12.37 34.48 -14.11
C ALA A 112 12.42 33.92 -12.67
N GLU A 113 13.52 34.13 -11.96
CA GLU A 113 13.73 33.73 -10.57
C GLU A 113 12.85 34.54 -9.61
N GLU A 114 12.75 35.86 -9.81
CA GLU A 114 11.89 36.76 -9.02
C GLU A 114 10.41 36.39 -9.19
N LEU A 115 9.99 36.09 -10.43
CA LEU A 115 8.63 35.65 -10.74
C LEU A 115 8.33 34.29 -10.10
N ALA A 116 9.27 33.33 -10.16
CA ALA A 116 9.13 32.02 -9.55
C ALA A 116 9.00 32.09 -8.02
N GLU A 117 9.67 33.04 -7.36
CA GLU A 117 9.56 33.23 -5.91
C GLU A 117 8.25 33.91 -5.48
N MET A 118 7.69 34.78 -6.33
CA MET A 118 6.43 35.51 -6.03
C MET A 118 5.17 34.67 -6.31
N LEU A 119 5.18 33.84 -7.35
CA LEU A 119 4.01 33.05 -7.79
C LEU A 119 3.34 32.22 -6.68
N PRO A 120 4.08 31.47 -5.84
CA PRO A 120 3.50 30.73 -4.71
C PRO A 120 2.86 31.64 -3.65
N LYS A 121 3.46 32.81 -3.40
CA LYS A 121 2.96 33.80 -2.43
C LYS A 121 1.65 34.43 -2.91
N LEU A 122 1.54 34.68 -4.21
CA LEU A 122 0.31 35.16 -4.86
C LEU A 122 -0.79 34.09 -4.86
N HIS A 123 -0.43 32.81 -5.03
CA HIS A 123 -1.38 31.70 -4.94
C HIS A 123 -1.98 31.57 -3.55
N MET A 124 -1.19 31.70 -2.48
CA MET A 124 -1.74 31.69 -1.11
C MET A 124 -2.70 32.86 -0.87
N GLY A 125 -2.40 34.06 -1.39
CA GLY A 125 -3.31 35.20 -1.33
C GLY A 125 -4.58 35.05 -2.17
N ALA A 126 -4.48 34.47 -3.38
CA ALA A 126 -5.60 34.23 -4.28
C ALA A 126 -6.52 33.09 -3.79
N TRP A 127 -5.95 32.07 -3.15
CA TRP A 127 -6.72 30.99 -2.51
C TRP A 127 -7.56 31.51 -1.34
N LEU A 128 -7.05 32.51 -0.60
CA LEU A 128 -7.79 33.21 0.46
C LEU A 128 -8.89 34.14 -0.09
N GLN A 129 -8.71 34.76 -1.25
CA GLN A 129 -9.77 35.57 -1.87
C GLN A 129 -10.87 34.74 -2.54
N GLY A 130 -10.53 33.56 -3.07
CA GLY A 130 -11.49 32.65 -3.68
C GLY A 130 -12.33 31.88 -2.67
N SER A 131 -11.85 31.63 -1.44
CA SER A 131 -12.53 30.77 -0.45
C SER A 131 -13.58 31.47 0.43
N GLY A 132 -13.95 32.72 0.13
CA GLY A 132 -15.00 33.46 0.87
C GLY A 132 -16.36 32.76 0.91
N HIS A 133 -16.63 31.80 0.03
CA HIS A 133 -17.85 30.98 0.03
C HIS A 133 -17.72 29.63 0.77
N LEU A 134 -16.50 29.21 1.15
CA LEU A 134 -16.25 28.01 1.95
C LEU A 134 -16.25 28.30 3.47
N PHE A 135 -16.14 29.57 3.86
CA PHE A 135 -16.35 30.03 5.22
C PHE A 135 -17.64 30.86 5.30
N LYS A 136 -18.77 30.15 5.37
CA LYS A 136 -20.04 30.77 5.80
C LYS A 136 -19.87 31.32 7.22
N ARG A 137 -20.30 32.56 7.44
CA ARG A 137 -20.74 33.02 8.77
C ARG A 137 -22.00 32.26 9.18
#